data_AF-A0A2D4KVW9-F1
#
_entry.id   AF-A0A2D4KVW9-F1
#
_cell.length_a   1.000
_cell.length_b   1.000
_cell.length_c   1.000
_cell.angle_alpha   90.00
_cell.angle_beta   90.00
_cell.angle_gamma   90.00
#
_symmetry.space_group_name_H-M   'P 1'
#
loop_
_entity.id
_entity.type
_entity.pdbx_description
1 polymer ?
#
loop_
_entity_poly.entity_id
_entity_poly.type
_entity_poly.pdbx_seq_one_letter_code
_entity_poly.pdbx_strand_id
1 'polypeptide(L)'
;LYISEVRNIRLRLENCEDRLIRQIRTPLERDDLPESVFRISEQEKLKKELDRLKDDLETVTDKCNDFFSQAAGSPSVPTLRSELNLVIQNMNQVYSMSSIYIEKLKTVNLVLKNTQGAEALVKQYETKLCEEDPLTADKSNIENLMGTLKQWRSEVDEKREVFHSLEDELQKAKAISDQMFKTHKE
;
A
#
# COMPACT_ATOMS: atom_id res chain seq x y z
N LEU A 1 17.47 31.57 15.28
CA LEU A 1 16.09 31.40 14.81
C LEU A 1 15.99 30.31 13.73
N TYR A 2 16.66 30.47 12.59
CA TYR A 2 16.59 29.48 11.50
C TYR A 2 17.08 28.07 11.87
N ILE A 3 18.18 27.96 12.64
CA ILE A 3 18.66 26.65 13.12
C ILE A 3 17.60 25.92 13.96
N SER A 4 16.86 26.64 14.83
CA SER A 4 15.81 26.02 15.62
C SER A 4 14.60 25.62 14.78
N GLU A 5 14.25 26.39 13.75
CA GLU A 5 13.16 26.03 12.81
C GLU A 5 13.53 24.77 12.01
N VAL A 6 14.74 24.71 11.44
CA VAL A 6 15.24 23.52 10.72
C VAL A 6 15.26 22.29 11.62
N ARG A 7 15.71 22.44 12.87
CA ARG A 7 15.70 21.33 13.85
C ARG A 7 14.31 20.89 14.24
N ASN A 8 13.35 21.81 14.31
CA ASN A 8 11.94 21.47 14.57
C ASN A 8 11.35 20.62 13.44
N ILE A 9 11.58 21.02 12.17
CA ILE A 9 11.16 20.24 11.01
C ILE A 9 11.82 18.86 11.02
N ARG A 10 13.13 18.79 11.30
CA ARG A 10 13.85 17.52 11.38
C ARG A 10 13.22 16.57 12.40
N LEU A 11 12.92 17.04 13.61
CA LEU A 11 12.35 16.21 14.66
C LEU A 11 10.94 15.70 14.32
N ARG A 12 10.11 16.53 13.65
CA ARG A 12 8.80 16.11 13.15
C ARG A 12 8.93 15.07 12.03
N LEU A 13 9.91 15.23 11.16
CA LEU A 13 10.19 14.29 10.08
C LEU A 13 10.67 12.94 10.61
N GLU A 14 11.62 12.94 11.55
CA GLU A 14 12.11 11.75 12.24
C GLU A 14 10.96 10.98 12.91
N ASN A 15 10.00 11.69 13.52
CA ASN A 15 8.81 11.06 14.09
C ASN A 15 7.90 10.40 13.04
N CYS A 16 7.71 11.05 11.89
CA CYS A 16 6.96 10.48 10.77
C CYS A 16 7.65 9.23 10.22
N GLU A 17 8.97 9.28 10.07
CA GLU A 17 9.80 8.17 9.60
C GLU A 17 9.72 6.97 10.55
N ASP A 18 9.87 7.18 11.86
CA ASP A 18 9.75 6.12 12.86
C ASP A 18 8.38 5.41 12.81
N ARG A 19 7.29 6.20 12.69
CA ARG A 19 5.93 5.67 12.55
C ARG A 19 5.78 4.88 11.26
N LEU A 20 6.30 5.41 10.15
CA LEU A 20 6.26 4.77 8.85
C LEU A 20 7.01 3.43 8.85
N ILE A 21 8.25 3.39 9.35
CA ILE A 21 9.06 2.17 9.45
C ILE A 21 8.36 1.12 10.31
N ARG A 22 7.80 1.52 11.46
CA ARG A 22 7.03 0.61 12.32
C ARG A 22 5.84 0.02 11.57
N GLN A 23 5.08 0.85 10.86
CA GLN A 23 3.95 0.37 10.06
C GLN A 23 4.39 -0.60 8.98
N ILE A 24 5.46 -0.30 8.24
CA ILE A 24 5.99 -1.15 7.17
C ILE A 24 6.38 -2.53 7.69
N ARG A 25 7.07 -2.58 8.83
CA ARG A 25 7.57 -3.82 9.43
C ARG A 25 6.50 -4.64 10.14
N THR A 26 5.33 -4.06 10.43
CA THR A 26 4.19 -4.80 10.99
C THR A 26 3.50 -5.58 9.86
N PRO A 27 3.55 -6.92 9.86
CA PRO A 27 2.83 -7.72 8.88
C PRO A 27 1.32 -7.53 9.05
N LEU A 28 0.58 -7.61 7.95
CA LEU A 28 -0.88 -7.66 7.97
C LEU A 28 -1.31 -9.09 8.31
N GLU A 29 -2.41 -9.26 9.06
CA GLU A 29 -3.01 -10.58 9.20
C GLU A 29 -3.54 -11.09 7.84
N ARG A 30 -3.51 -12.41 7.65
CA ARG A 30 -4.02 -13.01 6.40
C ARG A 30 -5.54 -12.83 6.37
N ASP A 31 -6.05 -12.45 5.22
CA ASP A 31 -7.50 -12.35 4.94
C ASP A 31 -8.27 -11.28 5.74
N ASP A 32 -7.58 -10.39 6.47
CA ASP A 32 -8.21 -9.27 7.19
C ASP A 32 -8.35 -8.03 6.30
N LEU A 33 -9.44 -8.02 5.52
CA LEU A 33 -9.79 -6.87 4.68
C LEU A 33 -10.09 -5.59 5.48
N PRO A 34 -10.83 -5.63 6.61
CA PRO A 34 -10.99 -4.47 7.48
C PRO A 34 -9.67 -3.84 7.96
N GLU A 35 -8.71 -4.65 8.43
CA GLU A 35 -7.39 -4.17 8.86
C GLU A 35 -6.64 -3.51 7.70
N SER A 36 -6.69 -4.11 6.51
CA SER A 36 -6.09 -3.55 5.29
C SER A 36 -6.61 -2.15 4.98
N VAL A 37 -7.94 -1.97 5.01
CA VAL A 37 -8.58 -0.66 4.79
C VAL A 37 -8.19 0.34 5.88
N PHE A 38 -8.13 -0.09 7.13
CA PHE A 38 -7.70 0.75 8.25
C PHE A 38 -6.26 1.25 8.05
N ARG A 39 -5.33 0.36 7.70
CA ARG A 39 -3.92 0.73 7.45
C ARG A 39 -3.75 1.69 6.29
N ILE A 40 -4.54 1.54 5.22
CA ILE A 40 -4.58 2.52 4.11
C ILE A 40 -4.98 3.90 4.64
N SER A 41 -6.04 3.98 5.44
CA SER A 41 -6.51 5.25 6.02
C SER A 41 -5.47 5.90 6.93
N GLU A 42 -4.84 5.13 7.81
CA GLU A 42 -3.77 5.62 8.68
C GLU A 42 -2.56 6.12 7.87
N GLN A 43 -2.19 5.41 6.81
CA GLN A 43 -1.08 5.82 5.95
C GLN A 43 -1.43 7.06 5.12
N GLU A 44 -2.69 7.23 4.68
CA GLU A 44 -3.13 8.46 4.02
C GLU A 44 -3.09 9.67 4.96
N LYS A 45 -3.37 9.49 6.25
CA LYS A 45 -3.19 10.55 7.26
C LYS A 45 -1.72 10.93 7.43
N LEU A 46 -0.83 9.94 7.52
CA LEU A 46 0.62 10.17 7.62
C LEU A 46 1.15 10.88 6.36
N LYS A 47 0.70 10.48 5.17
CA LYS A 47 1.09 11.14 3.91
C LYS A 47 0.67 12.62 3.89
N LYS A 48 -0.54 12.95 4.37
CA LYS A 48 -0.99 14.35 4.51
C LYS A 48 -0.15 15.15 5.52
N GLU A 49 0.32 14.49 6.59
CA GLU A 49 1.24 15.11 7.55
C GLU A 49 2.60 15.42 6.89
N LEU A 50 3.11 14.49 6.08
CA LEU A 50 4.32 14.70 5.28
C LEU A 50 4.15 15.80 4.22
N ASP A 51 3.00 15.86 3.54
CA ASP A 51 2.72 16.94 2.57
C ASP A 51 2.83 18.32 3.25
N ARG A 52 2.19 18.49 4.41
CA ARG A 52 2.29 19.75 5.19
C ARG A 52 3.71 20.04 5.66
N LEU A 53 4.44 19.01 6.09
CA LEU A 53 5.83 19.18 6.54
C LEU A 53 6.75 19.57 5.38
N LYS A 54 6.44 19.12 4.16
CA LYS A 54 7.14 19.52 2.94
C LYS A 54 6.96 21.00 2.66
N ASP A 55 5.71 21.49 2.75
CA ASP A 55 5.37 22.90 2.55
C ASP A 55 6.04 23.80 3.62
N ASP A 56 6.02 23.35 4.88
CA ASP A 56 6.72 24.02 5.99
C ASP A 56 8.23 24.09 5.70
N LEU A 57 8.84 23.01 5.21
CA LEU A 57 10.25 22.94 4.88
C LEU A 57 10.62 23.85 3.70
N GLU A 58 9.78 23.92 2.67
CA GLU A 58 9.96 24.84 1.54
C GLU A 58 9.97 26.30 2.04
N THR A 59 9.00 26.66 2.88
CA THR A 59 8.94 28.00 3.50
C THR A 59 10.19 28.33 4.32
N VAL A 60 10.70 27.38 5.12
CA VAL A 60 11.94 27.57 5.90
C VAL A 60 13.17 27.64 4.99
N THR A 61 13.17 26.88 3.90
CA THR A 61 14.25 26.87 2.90
C THR A 61 14.39 28.24 2.25
N ASP A 62 13.29 28.84 1.83
CA ASP A 62 13.27 30.17 1.21
C ASP A 62 13.81 31.24 2.17
N LYS A 63 13.32 31.25 3.42
CA LYS A 63 13.82 32.16 4.46
C LYS A 63 15.32 31.99 4.73
N CYS A 64 15.81 30.76 4.72
CA CYS A 64 17.24 30.48 4.89
C CYS A 64 18.05 30.99 3.70
N ASN A 65 17.55 30.82 2.47
CA ASN A 65 18.21 31.32 1.26
C ASN A 65 18.31 32.85 1.26
N ASP A 66 17.23 33.55 1.65
CA ASP A 66 17.25 34.99 1.84
C ASP A 66 18.29 35.41 2.87
N PHE A 67 18.33 34.74 4.04
CA PHE A 67 19.34 34.99 5.06
C PHE A 67 20.77 34.75 4.55
N PHE A 68 21.00 33.68 3.77
CA PHE A 68 22.31 33.41 3.19
C PHE A 68 22.76 34.50 2.22
N SER A 69 21.84 35.09 1.46
CA SER A 69 22.15 36.18 0.54
C SER A 69 22.51 37.49 1.27
N GLN A 70 21.84 37.77 2.39
CA GLN A 70 21.98 39.02 3.15
C GLN A 70 23.12 38.98 4.17
N ALA A 71 23.42 37.82 4.73
CA ALA A 71 24.36 37.64 5.84
C ALA A 71 25.46 36.61 5.51
N ALA A 72 25.99 36.64 4.28
CA ALA A 72 26.96 35.66 3.78
C ALA A 72 28.23 35.52 4.64
N GLY A 73 28.63 36.56 5.37
CA GLY A 73 29.78 36.55 6.29
C GLY A 73 29.50 36.00 7.69
N SER A 74 28.25 35.63 7.99
CA SER A 74 27.89 35.12 9.32
C SER A 74 28.49 33.73 9.58
N PRO A 75 29.13 33.49 10.74
CA PRO A 75 29.77 32.21 11.06
C PRO A 75 28.78 31.04 11.17
N SER A 76 27.48 31.31 11.32
CA SER A 76 26.43 30.28 11.40
C SER A 76 25.96 29.75 10.04
N VAL A 77 26.28 30.43 8.93
CA VAL A 77 25.78 30.10 7.59
C VAL A 77 26.20 28.71 7.12
N PRO A 78 27.48 28.28 7.23
CA PRO A 78 27.89 26.95 6.76
C PRO A 78 27.14 25.83 7.48
N THR A 79 27.02 25.93 8.80
CA THR A 79 26.31 24.94 9.64
C THR A 79 24.83 24.88 9.30
N LEU A 80 24.16 26.03 9.20
CA LEU A 80 22.73 26.08 8.86
C LEU A 80 22.46 25.52 7.46
N ARG A 81 23.32 25.82 6.48
CA ARG A 81 23.20 25.27 5.12
C ARG A 81 23.34 23.75 5.11
N SER A 82 24.31 23.22 5.86
CA SER A 82 24.50 21.78 5.98
C SER A 82 23.31 21.10 6.67
N GLU A 83 22.80 21.66 7.78
CA GLU A 83 21.62 21.13 8.48
C GLU A 83 20.38 21.16 7.58
N LEU A 84 20.13 22.27 6.87
CA LEU A 84 18.99 22.42 5.97
C LEU A 84 19.02 21.40 4.81
N ASN A 85 20.17 21.26 4.16
CA ASN A 85 20.33 20.30 3.06
C ASN A 85 20.07 18.86 3.51
N LEU A 86 20.53 18.48 4.71
CA LEU A 86 20.26 17.16 5.28
C LEU A 86 18.76 16.94 5.49
N VAL A 87 18.05 17.93 6.03
CA VAL A 87 16.60 17.82 6.24
C VAL A 87 15.85 17.72 4.92
N ILE A 88 16.26 18.45 3.87
CA ILE A 88 15.69 18.34 2.52
C ILE A 88 15.90 16.93 1.94
N GLN A 89 17.11 16.37 2.08
CA GLN A 89 17.41 15.01 1.63
C GLN A 89 16.54 13.98 2.36
N ASN A 90 16.47 14.05 3.69
CA ASN A 90 15.65 13.16 4.50
C ASN A 90 14.17 13.29 4.13
N MET A 91 13.68 14.51 3.89
CA MET A 91 12.28 14.75 3.52
C MET A 91 11.94 14.03 2.22
N ASN A 92 12.81 14.12 1.21
CA ASN A 92 12.62 13.42 -0.06
C ASN A 92 12.64 11.89 0.11
N GLN A 93 13.54 11.36 0.95
CA GLN A 93 13.63 9.93 1.23
C GLN A 93 12.35 9.41 1.91
N VAL A 94 11.93 10.03 3.02
CA VAL A 94 10.74 9.62 3.78
C VAL A 94 9.47 9.78 2.93
N TYR A 95 9.39 10.84 2.13
CA TYR A 95 8.26 11.05 1.21
C TYR A 95 8.18 9.97 0.12
N SER A 96 9.33 9.59 -0.46
CA SER A 96 9.42 8.50 -1.42
C SER A 96 8.98 7.17 -0.79
N MET A 97 9.50 6.85 0.41
CA MET A 97 9.13 5.65 1.15
C MET A 97 7.63 5.61 1.45
N SER A 98 7.06 6.73 1.91
CA SER A 98 5.62 6.86 2.20
C SER A 98 4.76 6.65 0.96
N SER A 99 5.24 7.07 -0.22
CA SER A 99 4.51 6.99 -1.48
C SER A 99 4.50 5.57 -2.04
N ILE A 100 5.65 4.88 -2.02
CA ILE A 100 5.73 3.46 -2.40
C ILE A 100 4.90 2.60 -1.43
N TYR A 101 4.96 2.90 -0.13
CA TYR A 101 4.24 2.12 0.87
C TYR A 101 2.71 2.23 0.75
N ILE A 102 2.17 3.42 0.45
CA ILE A 102 0.72 3.55 0.23
C ILE A 102 0.26 2.80 -1.03
N GLU A 103 1.07 2.78 -2.08
CA GLU A 103 0.81 1.97 -3.28
C GLU A 103 0.81 0.48 -2.93
N LYS A 104 1.82 0.02 -2.18
CA LYS A 104 1.90 -1.36 -1.67
C LYS A 104 0.64 -1.77 -0.91
N LEU A 105 0.17 -0.94 0.03
CA LEU A 105 -1.04 -1.21 0.79
C LEU A 105 -2.28 -1.29 -0.12
N LYS A 106 -2.42 -0.37 -1.08
CA LYS A 106 -3.56 -0.37 -2.01
C LYS A 106 -3.59 -1.61 -2.90
N THR A 107 -2.45 -2.04 -3.41
CA THR A 107 -2.38 -3.26 -4.23
C THR A 107 -2.61 -4.52 -3.40
N VAL A 108 -2.07 -4.60 -2.18
CA VAL A 108 -2.38 -5.71 -1.26
C VAL A 108 -3.88 -5.78 -0.94
N ASN A 109 -4.54 -4.64 -0.77
CA ASN A 109 -6.00 -4.59 -0.57
C ASN A 109 -6.79 -5.15 -1.75
N LEU A 110 -6.34 -4.89 -2.98
CA LEU A 110 -6.95 -5.45 -4.19
C LEU A 110 -6.74 -6.96 -4.27
N VAL A 111 -5.54 -7.45 -3.95
CA VAL A 111 -5.26 -8.89 -3.84
C VAL A 111 -6.22 -9.56 -2.85
N LEU A 112 -6.38 -8.99 -1.64
CA LEU A 112 -7.30 -9.53 -0.63
C LEU A 112 -8.75 -9.59 -1.12
N LYS A 113 -9.25 -8.51 -1.73
CA LYS A 113 -10.61 -8.47 -2.29
C LYS A 113 -10.82 -9.51 -3.38
N ASN A 114 -9.84 -9.65 -4.29
CA ASN A 114 -9.90 -10.60 -5.37
C ASN A 114 -9.82 -12.05 -4.86
N THR A 115 -8.99 -12.31 -3.84
CA THR A 115 -8.91 -13.61 -3.18
C THR A 115 -10.25 -13.98 -2.53
N GLN A 116 -10.87 -13.08 -1.76
CA GLN A 116 -12.18 -13.34 -1.15
C GLN A 116 -13.27 -13.60 -2.21
N GLY A 117 -13.25 -12.86 -3.32
CA GLY A 117 -14.17 -13.09 -4.44
C GLY A 117 -13.95 -14.44 -5.12
N ALA A 118 -12.70 -14.81 -5.36
CA ALA A 118 -12.34 -16.11 -5.94
C ALA A 118 -12.70 -17.27 -5.00
N GLU A 119 -12.42 -17.14 -3.70
CA GLU A 119 -12.76 -18.14 -2.67
C GLU A 119 -14.28 -18.33 -2.57
N ALA A 120 -15.06 -17.24 -2.54
CA ALA A 120 -16.51 -17.32 -2.52
C ALA A 120 -17.07 -18.06 -3.75
N LEU A 121 -16.50 -17.81 -4.94
CA LEU A 121 -16.87 -18.50 -6.16
C LEU A 121 -16.55 -20.00 -6.10
N VAL A 122 -15.34 -20.35 -5.68
CA VAL A 122 -14.92 -21.75 -5.49
C VAL A 122 -15.85 -22.45 -4.51
N LYS A 123 -16.07 -21.86 -3.34
CA LYS A 123 -16.94 -22.39 -2.30
C LYS A 123 -18.37 -22.59 -2.77
N GLN A 124 -18.90 -21.70 -3.62
CA GLN A 124 -20.23 -21.85 -4.22
C GLN A 124 -20.31 -23.12 -5.07
N TYR A 125 -19.33 -23.36 -5.95
CA TYR A 125 -19.34 -24.54 -6.81
C TYR A 125 -19.00 -25.83 -6.07
N GLU A 126 -18.11 -25.78 -5.08
CA GLU A 126 -17.85 -26.90 -4.18
C GLU A 126 -19.11 -27.29 -3.39
N THR A 127 -19.87 -26.31 -2.90
CA THR A 127 -21.14 -26.57 -2.19
C THR A 127 -22.15 -27.23 -3.13
N LYS A 128 -22.36 -26.68 -4.33
CA LYS A 128 -23.22 -27.27 -5.37
C LYS A 128 -22.83 -28.70 -5.73
N LEU A 129 -21.52 -29.01 -5.79
CA LEU A 129 -21.02 -30.35 -6.10
C LEU A 129 -21.17 -31.33 -4.92
N CYS A 130 -21.11 -30.84 -3.68
CA CYS A 130 -21.32 -31.63 -2.47
C CYS A 130 -22.81 -31.88 -2.15
N GLU A 131 -23.72 -31.10 -2.72
CA GLU A 131 -25.16 -31.35 -2.65
C GLU A 131 -25.51 -32.65 -3.40
N GLU A 132 -25.49 -33.77 -2.67
CA GLU A 132 -25.96 -35.06 -3.17
C GLU A 132 -27.50 -35.07 -3.21
N ASP A 133 -28.07 -35.01 -4.42
CA ASP A 133 -29.45 -35.44 -4.61
C ASP A 133 -29.54 -36.96 -4.38
N PRO A 134 -30.60 -37.49 -3.74
CA PRO A 134 -30.80 -38.93 -3.65
C PRO A 134 -30.92 -39.52 -5.06
N LEU A 135 -29.82 -40.06 -5.57
CA LEU A 135 -29.73 -40.64 -6.91
C LEU A 135 -30.57 -41.91 -6.96
N THR A 136 -31.79 -41.77 -7.46
CA THR A 136 -32.51 -42.93 -8.01
C THR A 136 -31.89 -43.24 -9.37
N ALA A 137 -31.52 -44.50 -9.60
CA ALA A 137 -30.85 -44.98 -10.81
C ALA A 137 -31.79 -44.99 -12.04
N ASP A 138 -32.42 -43.86 -12.32
CA ASP A 138 -33.26 -43.61 -13.48
C ASP A 138 -32.49 -42.82 -14.54
N LYS A 139 -32.73 -43.16 -15.81
CA LYS A 139 -32.03 -42.55 -16.95
C LYS A 139 -32.28 -41.05 -17.04
N SER A 140 -33.50 -40.59 -16.76
CA SER A 140 -33.84 -39.15 -16.80
C SER A 140 -33.03 -38.38 -15.76
N ASN A 141 -32.90 -38.92 -14.55
CA ASN A 141 -32.14 -38.28 -13.48
C ASN A 141 -30.64 -38.17 -13.81
N ILE A 142 -30.07 -39.20 -14.45
CA ILE A 142 -28.68 -39.17 -14.93
C ILE A 142 -28.50 -38.10 -16.02
N GLU A 143 -29.41 -38.03 -17.00
CA GLU A 143 -29.35 -37.05 -18.09
C GLU A 143 -29.48 -35.61 -17.56
N ASN A 144 -30.37 -35.38 -16.58
CA ASN A 144 -30.54 -34.09 -15.92
C ASN A 144 -29.28 -33.68 -15.14
N LEU A 145 -28.70 -34.58 -14.35
CA LEU A 145 -27.45 -34.31 -13.62
C LEU A 145 -26.31 -33.96 -14.57
N MET A 146 -26.16 -34.70 -15.68
CA MET A 146 -25.18 -34.38 -16.72
C MET A 146 -25.41 -32.99 -17.33
N GLY A 147 -26.67 -32.59 -17.54
CA GLY A 147 -27.04 -31.26 -18.01
C GLY A 147 -26.59 -30.17 -17.05
N THR A 148 -26.90 -30.33 -15.76
CA THR A 148 -26.52 -29.41 -14.68
C THR A 148 -24.99 -29.27 -14.58
N LEU A 149 -24.24 -30.38 -14.62
CA LEU A 149 -22.77 -30.34 -14.57
C LEU A 149 -22.15 -29.63 -15.78
N LYS A 150 -22.71 -29.82 -16.98
CA LYS A 150 -22.28 -29.09 -18.18
C LYS A 150 -22.55 -27.59 -18.06
N GLN A 151 -23.70 -27.22 -17.50
CA GLN A 151 -24.03 -25.83 -17.24
C GLN A 151 -23.04 -25.20 -16.26
N TRP A 152 -22.81 -25.83 -15.10
CA TRP A 152 -21.87 -25.31 -14.10
C TRP A 152 -20.45 -25.17 -14.66
N ARG A 153 -20.00 -26.11 -15.50
CA ARG A 153 -18.72 -25.98 -16.19
C ARG A 153 -18.66 -24.73 -17.06
N SER A 154 -19.72 -24.44 -17.83
CA SER A 154 -19.80 -23.22 -18.65
C SER A 154 -19.77 -21.96 -17.78
N GLU A 155 -20.54 -21.94 -16.69
CA GLU A 155 -20.57 -20.80 -15.77
C GLU A 155 -19.19 -20.54 -15.11
N VAL A 156 -18.48 -21.60 -14.70
CA VAL A 156 -17.12 -21.48 -14.17
C VAL A 156 -16.16 -20.92 -15.22
N ASP A 157 -16.25 -21.39 -16.46
CA ASP A 157 -15.41 -20.90 -17.56
C ASP A 157 -15.70 -19.40 -17.85
N GLU A 158 -16.94 -18.95 -17.75
CA GLU A 158 -17.32 -17.51 -17.85
C GLU A 158 -16.76 -16.65 -16.71
N LYS A 159 -16.45 -17.25 -15.56
CA LYS A 159 -15.95 -16.55 -14.36
C LYS A 159 -14.42 -16.59 -14.23
N ARG A 160 -13.70 -17.15 -15.22
CA ARG A 160 -12.22 -17.20 -15.23
C ARG A 160 -11.54 -15.86 -15.00
N GLU A 161 -12.16 -14.78 -15.47
CA GLU A 161 -11.64 -13.41 -15.32
C GLU A 161 -11.34 -13.02 -13.86
N VAL A 162 -12.07 -13.59 -12.89
CA VAL A 162 -11.82 -13.36 -11.46
C VAL A 162 -10.42 -13.84 -11.06
N PHE A 163 -9.97 -14.98 -11.59
CA PHE A 163 -8.65 -15.53 -11.31
C PHE A 163 -7.54 -14.80 -12.08
N HIS A 164 -7.80 -14.36 -13.32
CA HIS A 164 -6.87 -13.49 -14.05
C HIS A 164 -6.64 -12.18 -13.31
N SER A 165 -7.72 -11.55 -12.82
CA SER A 165 -7.65 -10.32 -12.04
C SER A 165 -6.88 -10.51 -10.73
N LEU A 166 -7.05 -11.66 -10.07
CA LEU A 166 -6.27 -12.01 -8.88
C LEU A 166 -4.77 -12.14 -9.18
N GLU A 167 -4.42 -12.86 -10.24
CA GLU A 167 -3.02 -13.06 -10.65
C GLU A 167 -2.35 -11.73 -11.03
N ASP A 168 -3.04 -10.87 -11.79
CA ASP A 168 -2.54 -9.56 -12.19
C ASP A 168 -2.25 -8.67 -10.97
N GLU A 169 -3.18 -8.58 -10.03
CA GLU A 169 -2.99 -7.80 -8.81
C GLU A 169 -1.88 -8.39 -7.91
N LEU A 170 -1.74 -9.71 -7.87
CA LEU A 170 -0.65 -10.37 -7.15
C LEU A 170 0.71 -10.05 -7.77
N GLN A 171 0.82 -10.02 -9.09
CA GLN A 171 2.05 -9.63 -9.79
C GLN A 171 2.41 -8.17 -9.53
N LYS A 172 1.43 -7.26 -9.57
CA LYS A 172 1.63 -5.85 -9.20
C LYS A 172 2.10 -5.71 -7.75
N ALA A 173 1.49 -6.45 -6.81
CA ALA A 173 1.86 -6.41 -5.40
C ALA A 173 3.32 -6.84 -5.19
N LYS A 174 3.74 -7.92 -5.87
CA LYS A 174 5.13 -8.39 -5.86
C LYS A 174 6.10 -7.34 -6.42
N ALA A 175 5.77 -6.75 -7.56
CA ALA A 175 6.62 -5.73 -8.20
C ALA A 175 6.82 -4.50 -7.30
N ILE A 176 5.77 -4.00 -6.64
CA ILE A 176 5.87 -2.87 -5.71
C ILE A 176 6.66 -3.26 -4.46
N SER A 177 6.46 -4.48 -3.94
CA SER A 177 7.24 -4.98 -2.81
C SER A 177 8.74 -5.05 -3.14
N ASP A 178 9.09 -5.53 -4.34
CA ASP A 178 10.47 -5.57 -4.81
C ASP A 178 11.06 -4.17 -5.00
N GLN A 179 10.26 -3.22 -5.50
CA GLN A 179 10.65 -1.82 -5.63
C GLN A 179 10.95 -1.19 -4.26
N MET A 180 10.09 -1.46 -3.27
CA MET A 180 10.25 -0.97 -1.90
C MET A 180 11.54 -1.50 -1.28
N PHE A 181 11.81 -2.79 -1.45
CA PHE A 181 13.02 -3.43 -0.95
C PHE A 181 14.28 -2.87 -1.62
N LYS A 182 14.27 -2.68 -2.94
CA LYS A 182 15.41 -2.10 -3.66
C LYS A 182 15.69 -0.66 -3.28
N THR A 183 14.64 0.14 -3.05
CA THR A 183 14.76 1.59 -2.84
C THR A 183 15.07 1.92 -1.38
N HIS A 184 14.42 1.24 -0.44
CA HIS A 184 14.44 1.59 0.99
C HIS A 184 14.97 0.47 1.89
N LYS A 185 15.31 -0.70 1.33
CA LYS A 185 15.72 -1.92 2.07
C LYS A 185 14.64 -2.42 3.06
N GLU A 186 13.38 -2.16 2.73
CA GLU A 186 12.18 -2.55 3.49
C GLU A 186 11.19 -3.33 2.62
#